data_AF-A0A1I4W4P1-F1
#
_entry.id   AF-A0A1I4W4P1-F1
#
_cell.length_a   1.000
_cell.length_b   1.000
_cell.length_c   1.000
_cell.angle_alpha   90.00
_cell.angle_beta   90.00
_cell.angle_gamma   90.00
#
_symmetry.space_group_name_H-M   'P 1'
#
loop_
_entity.id
_entity.type
_entity.pdbx_description
1 polymer ?
#
loop_
_entity_poly.entity_id
_entity_poly.type
_entity_poly.pdbx_seq_one_letter_code
_entity_poly.pdbx_strand_id
1 'polypeptide(L)' 'MNIIKEPKGVDFIIQSPPLTDVERKEISDFIASRKAKKVVVKTIVKEKTTIKK' A
#
# COMPACT_ATOMS: atom_id res chain seq x y z
N MET A 1 16.28 37.20 21.09
CA MET A 1 15.93 35.91 20.43
C MET A 1 17.20 35.11 20.30
N ASN A 2 17.34 34.02 21.05
CA ASN A 2 18.55 33.20 21.06
C ASN A 2 18.41 32.11 20.00
N ILE A 3 18.96 32.35 18.80
CA ILE A 3 18.98 31.38 17.71
C ILE A 3 20.21 30.49 17.91
N ILE A 4 19.99 29.24 18.31
CA ILE A 4 21.04 28.22 18.39
C ILE A 4 21.38 27.83 16.94
N LYS A 5 22.64 28.00 16.54
CA LYS A 5 23.11 27.59 15.21
C LYS A 5 23.09 26.07 15.11
N GLU A 6 22.56 25.53 14.02
CA GLU A 6 22.62 24.09 13.76
C GLU A 6 24.09 23.61 13.78
N PRO A 7 24.38 22.52 14.50
CA PRO A 7 25.73 21.95 14.55
C PRO A 7 26.13 21.44 13.17
N LYS A 8 27.29 21.90 12.67
CA LYS A 8 27.84 21.48 11.38
C LYS A 8 28.16 19.98 11.42
N GLY A 9 27.49 19.20 10.57
CA GLY A 9 27.74 17.76 10.42
C GLY A 9 26.81 16.84 11.22
N VAL A 10 25.65 17.32 11.66
CA VAL A 10 24.60 16.47 12.26
C VAL A 10 23.48 16.27 11.25
N ASP A 11 23.41 15.06 10.70
CA ASP A 11 22.28 14.62 9.88
C ASP A 11 21.23 13.98 10.79
N PHE A 12 20.05 14.59 10.89
CA PHE A 12 18.92 13.98 11.59
C PHE A 12 18.37 12.84 10.74
N ILE A 13 18.70 11.59 11.09
CA ILE A 13 18.09 10.41 10.47
C ILE A 13 16.72 10.22 11.11
N ILE A 14 15.67 10.63 10.39
CA ILE A 14 14.29 10.40 10.81
C ILE A 14 14.00 8.90 10.59
N GLN A 15 14.12 8.10 11.65
CA GLN A 15 13.67 6.71 11.63
C GLN A 15 12.16 6.67 11.89
N SER A 16 11.38 6.42 10.84
CA SER A 16 9.97 6.09 11.02
C SER A 16 9.86 4.78 11.82
N PRO A 17 8.92 4.66 12.77
CA PRO A 17 8.72 3.41 13.48
C PRO A 17 8.43 2.28 12.49
N PRO A 18 8.98 1.08 12.70
CA PRO A 18 8.62 -0.08 11.89
C PRO A 18 7.14 -0.40 12.07
N LEU A 19 6.50 -0.92 11.03
CA LEU A 19 5.11 -1.41 11.10
C LEU A 19 5.01 -2.52 12.15
N THR A 20 3.98 -2.43 12.99
CA THR A 20 3.62 -3.51 13.91
C THR A 20 3.07 -4.72 13.14
N ASP A 21 3.10 -5.90 13.75
CA ASP A 21 2.57 -7.13 13.12
C ASP A 21 1.07 -7.02 12.79
N VAL A 22 0.32 -6.29 13.61
CA VAL A 22 -1.10 -6.03 13.40
C VAL A 22 -1.32 -5.15 12.17
N GLU A 23 -0.64 -4.00 12.10
CA GLU A 23 -0.74 -3.08 10.95
C GLU A 23 -0.30 -3.76 9.66
N ARG A 24 0.77 -4.57 9.72
CA ARG A 24 1.25 -5.36 8.57
C ARG A 24 0.15 -6.30 8.06
N LYS A 25 -0.55 -6.98 8.96
CA LYS A 25 -1.63 -7.91 8.60
C LYS A 25 -2.82 -7.18 7.99
N GLU A 26 -3.26 -6.08 8.61
CA GLU A 26 -4.37 -5.27 8.11
C GLU A 26 -4.11 -4.71 6.71
N ILE A 27 -2.89 -4.20 6.47
CA ILE A 27 -2.47 -3.73 5.14
C ILE A 27 -2.50 -4.87 4.13
N SER A 28 -2.00 -6.05 4.51
CA SER A 28 -2.00 -7.24 3.65
C SER A 28 -3.42 -7.64 3.26
N ASP A 29 -4.33 -7.73 4.23
CA ASP A 29 -5.73 -8.10 4.03
C ASP A 29 -6.47 -7.07 3.16
N PHE A 30 -6.20 -5.78 3.37
CA PHE A 30 -6.73 -4.71 2.55
C PHE A 30 -6.26 -4.80 1.09
N ILE A 31 -4.97 -5.05 0.86
CA ILE A 31 -4.42 -5.22 -0.49
C ILE A 31 -5.03 -6.46 -1.17
N ALA A 32 -5.10 -7.59 -0.45
CA ALA A 32 -5.66 -8.83 -0.97
C ALA A 32 -7.12 -8.66 -1.41
N SER A 33 -7.96 -8.06 -0.54
CA SER A 33 -9.37 -7.81 -0.85
C SER A 33 -9.56 -6.87 -2.04
N ARG A 34 -8.72 -5.82 -2.16
CA ARG A 34 -8.78 -4.88 -3.29
C ARG A 34 -8.34 -5.52 -4.60
N LYS A 35 -7.31 -6.38 -4.57
CA LYS A 35 -6.87 -7.13 -5.75
C LYS A 35 -7.94 -8.14 -6.19
N ALA A 36 -8.52 -8.89 -5.26
CA ALA A 36 -9.58 -9.85 -5.55
C ALA A 36 -10.79 -9.19 -6.25
N LYS A 37 -11.26 -8.05 -5.73
CA LYS A 37 -12.35 -7.28 -6.36
C LYS A 37 -12.03 -6.86 -7.80
N LYS A 38 -10.78 -6.45 -8.10
CA LYS A 38 -10.36 -6.12 -9.46
C LYS A 38 -10.30 -7.33 -10.40
N VAL A 39 -9.99 -8.52 -9.88
CA VAL A 39 -9.96 -9.76 -10.68
C VAL A 39 -11.38 -10.16 -11.06
N VAL A 40 -12.33 -10.10 -10.13
CA VAL A 40 -13.74 -10.45 -10.37
C VAL A 40 -14.36 -9.60 -11.48
N VAL A 41 -14.08 -8.30 -11.52
CA VAL A 41 -14.60 -7.42 -12.59
C VAL A 41 -14.03 -7.80 -13.97
N LYS A 42 -12.77 -8.26 -14.04
CA LYS A 42 -12.15 -8.66 -15.33
C LYS A 42 -12.66 -10.01 -15.83
N THR A 43 -13.02 -10.94 -14.95
CA THR A 43 -13.54 -12.25 -15.35
C THR A 43 -14.98 -12.17 -15.85
N ILE A 44 -15.83 -11.35 -15.22
CA ILE A 44 -17.24 -11.16 -15.66
C ILE A 44 -17.33 -10.59 -17.08
N VAL A 45 -16.38 -9.76 -17.51
CA VAL A 45 -16.38 -9.16 -18.86
C VAL A 45 -16.00 -10.16 -19.96
N LYS A 46 -15.36 -11.29 -19.63
CA LYS A 46 -14.94 -12.30 -20.62
C LYS A 46 -16.04 -13.29 -21.01
N GLU A 47 -17.19 -13.26 -20.34
CA GLU A 47 -18.28 -14.22 -20.57
C GLU A 47 -19.32 -13.67 -21.57
N LYS A 48 -18.85 -13.06 -22.67
CA LYS A 48 -19.72 -12.70 -23.79
C LYS A 48 -19.38 -13.51 -25.05
N THR A 49 -20.26 -14.49 -25.26
CA THR A 49 -20.76 -15.00 -26.56
C THR A 49 -19.86 -15.92 -27.37
N THR A 50 -19.93 -17.23 -27.09
CA THR A 50 -19.84 -18.25 -28.14
C THR A 50 -21.24 -18.46 -28.74
N ILE A 51 -21.51 -17.78 -29.85
CA ILE A 51 -22.69 -17.98 -30.69
C ILE A 51 -22.59 -19.38 -31.31
N LYS A 52 -23.57 -20.25 -31.04
CA LYS A 52 -23.72 -21.55 -31.70
C LYS A 52 -23.96 -21.32 -33.20
N LYS A 53 -23.20 -22.00 -34.06
CA LYS A 53 -23.49 -22.16 -35.49
C LYS A 53 -23.57 -23.65 -35.79
#